data_AF-A0A813QQB4-F1
#
_entry.id   AF-A0A813QQB4-F1
#
_cell.length_a   1.000
_cell.length_b   1.000
_cell.length_c   1.000
_cell.angle_alpha   90.00
_cell.angle_beta   90.00
_cell.angle_gamma   90.00
#
_symmetry.space_group_name_H-M   'P 1'
#
loop_
_entity.id
_entity.type
_entity.pdbx_description
1 polymer ?
#
loop_
_entity_poly.entity_id
_entity_poly.type
_entity_poly.pdbx_seq_one_letter_code
_entity_poly.pdbx_strand_id
1 'polypeptide(L)'
;MKQIDTSVSTTDHFNRFTIACNILISIVGGLIVNRSIPILKDKFIRAQLWGYDLNKRNSREIKIAESQSVIAADIFLILMFIMIAIVFSEHLHPQSDFPHNKFIEYLAALLSICCMVLLGFADDVLDLRWIVKLLLPLIASLPLLLVYFANYHSITIILPKPVRSILDHQWNLGIL
;
A
#
# COMPACT_ATOMS: atom_id res chain seq x y z
N MET A 1 -35.36 -18.66 9.23
CA MET A 1 -35.10 -18.22 7.84
C MET A 1 -35.32 -16.71 7.62
N LYS A 2 -35.19 -15.85 8.65
CA LYS A 2 -35.43 -14.39 8.56
C LYS A 2 -34.25 -13.54 9.10
N GLN A 3 -33.09 -14.18 9.35
CA GLN A 3 -31.90 -13.55 9.92
C GLN A 3 -30.78 -13.29 8.89
N ILE A 4 -30.89 -13.86 7.68
CA ILE A 4 -29.86 -13.74 6.64
C ILE A 4 -30.03 -12.42 5.85
N ASP A 5 -31.27 -11.96 5.63
CA ASP A 5 -31.52 -10.76 4.81
C ASP A 5 -31.16 -9.45 5.54
N THR A 6 -31.25 -9.42 6.87
CA THR A 6 -30.92 -8.23 7.67
C THR A 6 -29.42 -7.99 7.82
N SER A 7 -28.59 -9.04 7.80
CA SER A 7 -27.13 -8.88 7.84
C SER A 7 -26.55 -8.48 6.47
N VAL A 8 -27.16 -8.90 5.37
CA VAL A 8 -26.73 -8.52 4.02
C VAL A 8 -27.01 -7.04 3.77
N SER A 9 -28.19 -6.53 4.15
CA SER A 9 -28.55 -5.13 3.92
C SER A 9 -27.75 -4.12 4.76
N THR A 10 -27.36 -4.46 5.99
CA THR A 10 -26.51 -3.60 6.83
C THR A 10 -25.06 -3.60 6.34
N THR A 11 -24.52 -4.77 5.98
CA THR A 11 -23.18 -4.89 5.38
C THR A 11 -23.08 -4.12 4.06
N ASP A 12 -24.13 -4.15 3.22
CA ASP A 12 -24.15 -3.44 1.95
C ASP A 12 -24.18 -1.91 2.10
N HIS A 13 -24.93 -1.40 3.09
CA HIS A 13 -24.97 0.04 3.36
C HIS A 13 -23.65 0.54 3.98
N PHE A 14 -23.08 -0.23 4.91
CA PHE A 14 -21.76 0.01 5.48
C PHE A 14 -20.68 0.08 4.39
N ASN A 15 -20.66 -0.91 3.49
CA ASN A 15 -19.72 -0.95 2.37
C ASN A 15 -19.86 0.26 1.45
N ARG A 16 -21.09 0.70 1.12
CA ARG A 16 -21.32 1.88 0.28
C ARG A 16 -20.83 3.18 0.96
N PHE A 17 -21.08 3.33 2.25
CA PHE A 17 -20.59 4.48 3.02
C PHE A 17 -19.06 4.52 3.07
N THR A 18 -18.42 3.39 3.41
CA THR A 18 -16.95 3.28 3.43
C THR A 18 -16.35 3.58 2.06
N ILE A 19 -16.92 3.06 0.97
CA ILE A 19 -16.45 3.34 -0.38
C ILE A 19 -16.60 4.83 -0.72
N ALA A 20 -17.73 5.46 -0.37
CA ALA A 20 -17.94 6.89 -0.58
C ALA A 20 -16.92 7.75 0.19
N CYS A 21 -16.67 7.42 1.46
CA CYS A 21 -15.62 8.05 2.27
C CYS A 21 -14.23 7.87 1.64
N ASN A 22 -13.92 6.67 1.13
CA ASN A 22 -12.65 6.38 0.47
C ASN A 22 -12.46 7.24 -0.80
N ILE A 23 -13.50 7.38 -1.63
CA ILE A 23 -13.46 8.24 -2.82
C ILE A 23 -13.22 9.70 -2.41
N LEU A 24 -13.95 10.21 -1.42
CA LEU A 24 -13.81 11.59 -0.95
C LEU A 24 -12.39 11.86 -0.43
N ILE A 25 -11.89 11.00 0.44
CA ILE A 25 -10.56 11.14 1.05
C ILE A 25 -9.46 10.98 0.00
N SER A 26 -9.65 10.12 -1.02
CA SER A 26 -8.71 10.00 -2.14
C SER A 26 -8.65 11.27 -2.99
N ILE A 27 -9.80 11.92 -3.25
CA ILE A 27 -9.84 13.21 -3.97
C ILE A 27 -9.13 14.29 -3.15
N VAL A 28 -9.44 14.39 -1.85
CA VAL A 28 -8.78 15.34 -0.94
C VAL A 28 -7.27 15.08 -0.89
N GLY A 29 -6.86 13.82 -0.77
CA GLY A 29 -5.46 13.41 -0.81
C GLY A 29 -4.74 13.86 -2.08
N GLY A 30 -5.35 13.63 -3.25
CA GLY A 30 -4.79 14.07 -4.53
C GLY A 30 -4.63 15.60 -4.62
N LEU A 31 -5.59 16.35 -4.08
CA LEU A 31 -5.50 17.82 -4.01
C LEU A 31 -4.36 18.28 -3.08
N ILE A 32 -4.19 17.63 -1.93
CA ILE A 32 -3.10 17.91 -0.99
C ILE A 32 -1.75 17.61 -1.65
N VAL A 33 -1.59 16.45 -2.29
CA VAL A 33 -0.34 16.09 -2.99
C VAL A 33 0.00 17.12 -4.06
N ASN A 34 -0.96 17.51 -4.90
CA ASN A 34 -0.76 18.51 -5.95
C ASN A 34 -0.32 19.87 -5.41
N ARG A 35 -0.78 20.25 -4.21
CA ARG A 35 -0.36 21.48 -3.52
C ARG A 35 1.00 21.32 -2.83
N SER A 36 1.29 20.16 -2.25
CA SER A 36 2.50 19.90 -1.46
C SER A 36 3.76 19.76 -2.30
N ILE A 37 3.70 19.10 -3.47
CA ILE A 37 4.85 18.91 -4.36
C ILE A 37 5.55 20.23 -4.72
N PRO A 38 4.87 21.27 -5.24
CA PRO A 38 5.55 22.51 -5.61
C PRO A 38 6.09 23.30 -4.41
N ILE A 39 5.47 23.16 -3.22
CA ILE A 39 5.92 23.82 -1.98
C ILE A 39 7.22 23.19 -1.46
N LEU A 40 7.32 21.86 -1.55
CA LEU A 40 8.43 21.11 -0.99
C LEU A 40 9.59 20.96 -1.97
N LYS A 41 9.39 21.16 -3.29
CA LYS A 41 10.44 21.01 -4.32
C LYS A 41 11.76 21.70 -3.95
N ASP A 42 11.68 22.92 -3.39
CA ASP A 42 12.89 23.70 -3.09
C ASP A 42 13.68 23.10 -1.94
N LYS A 43 13.03 22.36 -1.02
CA LYS A 43 13.72 21.62 0.05
C LYS A 43 14.54 20.46 -0.53
N PHE A 44 14.00 19.73 -1.51
CA PHE A 44 14.72 18.64 -2.18
C PHE A 44 15.92 19.16 -2.96
N ILE A 45 15.76 20.26 -3.69
CA ILE A 45 16.87 20.91 -4.40
C ILE A 45 17.97 21.36 -3.40
N ARG A 46 17.60 21.93 -2.25
CA ARG A 46 18.55 22.31 -1.20
C ARG A 46 19.27 21.09 -0.60
N ALA A 47 18.57 19.97 -0.46
CA ALA A 47 19.11 18.72 0.07
C ALA A 47 20.02 17.95 -0.92
N GLN A 48 20.36 18.54 -2.08
CA GLN A 48 21.09 17.89 -3.17
C GLN A 48 20.36 16.70 -3.80
N LEU A 49 19.04 16.58 -3.60
CA LEU A 49 18.18 15.58 -4.26
C LEU A 49 17.59 16.20 -5.52
N TRP A 50 18.42 16.33 -6.54
CA TRP A 50 18.04 16.91 -7.82
C TRP A 50 18.83 16.29 -8.97
N GLY A 51 18.23 16.29 -10.15
CA GLY A 51 18.86 15.83 -11.38
C GLY A 51 18.49 16.71 -12.56
N TYR A 52 19.09 16.37 -13.71
CA TYR A 52 18.83 17.03 -14.98
C TYR A 52 17.96 16.13 -15.87
N ASP A 53 17.07 16.75 -16.64
CA ASP A 53 16.27 16.02 -17.64
C ASP A 53 17.16 15.64 -18.84
N LEU A 54 17.67 14.41 -18.86
CA LEU A 54 18.62 13.94 -19.89
C LEU A 54 18.06 14.01 -21.33
N ASN A 55 16.73 14.07 -21.48
CA ASN A 55 16.06 14.06 -22.77
C ASN A 55 15.79 15.46 -23.36
N LYS A 56 16.24 16.53 -22.70
CA LYS A 56 16.09 17.92 -23.17
C LYS A 56 17.43 18.53 -23.56
N ARG A 57 17.48 19.30 -24.66
CA ARG A 57 18.72 19.99 -25.08
C ARG A 57 19.20 21.04 -24.06
N ASN A 58 18.26 21.68 -23.35
CA ASN A 58 18.55 22.66 -22.29
C ASN A 58 18.68 21.99 -20.91
N SER A 59 18.96 20.69 -20.87
CA SER A 59 19.00 19.85 -19.66
C SER A 59 19.82 20.46 -18.51
N ARG A 60 20.97 21.07 -18.82
CA ARG A 60 21.95 21.53 -17.84
C ARG A 60 21.59 22.86 -17.15
N GLU A 61 20.53 23.53 -17.58
CA GLU A 61 20.14 24.84 -17.05
C GLU A 61 19.10 24.74 -15.92
N ILE A 62 18.27 23.68 -15.93
CA ILE A 62 17.12 23.54 -15.03
C ILE A 62 17.32 22.31 -14.14
N LYS A 63 17.45 22.55 -12.83
CA LYS A 63 17.47 21.49 -11.81
C LYS A 63 16.04 21.03 -11.52
N ILE A 64 15.81 19.72 -11.58
CA ILE A 64 14.53 19.10 -11.25
C ILE A 64 14.70 18.35 -9.93
N ALA A 65 13.79 18.58 -8.98
CA ALA A 65 13.81 17.87 -7.71
C ALA A 65 13.53 16.37 -7.93
N GLU A 66 14.37 15.51 -7.35
CA GLU A 66 14.21 14.06 -7.40
C GLU A 66 13.54 13.54 -6.12
N SER A 67 13.10 12.27 -6.15
CA SER A 67 12.47 11.57 -5.01
C SER A 67 11.22 12.24 -4.42
N GLN A 68 10.49 13.04 -5.20
CA GLN A 68 9.28 13.72 -4.73
C GLN A 68 8.11 12.78 -4.43
N SER A 69 8.19 11.53 -4.91
CA SER A 69 7.21 10.46 -4.64
C SER A 69 7.03 10.20 -3.14
N VAL A 70 8.06 10.44 -2.32
CA VAL A 70 7.97 10.28 -0.85
C VAL A 70 6.89 11.17 -0.22
N ILE A 71 6.66 12.37 -0.77
CA ILE A 71 5.61 13.29 -0.29
C ILE A 71 4.24 12.67 -0.55
N ALA A 72 4.03 12.13 -1.75
CA ALA A 72 2.77 11.48 -2.11
C ALA A 72 2.53 10.21 -1.29
N ALA A 73 3.58 9.45 -1.03
CA ALA A 73 3.52 8.23 -0.24
C ALA A 73 3.22 8.50 1.25
N ASP A 74 3.82 9.53 1.85
CA ASP A 74 3.54 9.93 3.23
C ASP A 74 2.07 10.36 3.41
N ILE A 75 1.56 11.19 2.49
CA ILE A 75 0.14 11.57 2.47
C ILE A 75 -0.75 10.33 2.31
N PHE A 76 -0.39 9.41 1.42
CA PHE A 76 -1.13 8.16 1.25
C PHE A 76 -1.17 7.33 2.55
N LEU A 77 -0.05 7.17 3.25
CA LEU A 77 0.02 6.43 4.52
C LEU A 77 -0.88 7.06 5.59
N ILE A 78 -0.84 8.38 5.75
CA ILE A 78 -1.70 9.11 6.69
C ILE A 78 -3.18 8.87 6.36
N LEU A 79 -3.57 8.97 5.07
CA LEU A 79 -4.95 8.74 4.64
C LEU A 79 -5.39 7.30 4.85
N MET A 80 -4.49 6.32 4.69
CA MET A 80 -4.80 4.92 4.96
C MET A 80 -4.98 4.63 6.45
N PHE A 81 -4.21 5.25 7.34
CA PHE A 81 -4.47 5.16 8.78
C PHE A 81 -5.85 5.72 9.15
N ILE A 82 -6.24 6.85 8.55
CA ILE A 82 -7.59 7.41 8.72
C ILE A 82 -8.65 6.44 8.17
N MET A 83 -8.41 5.82 7.01
CA MET A 83 -9.33 4.83 6.44
C MET A 83 -9.53 3.62 7.37
N ILE A 84 -8.47 3.08 7.94
CA ILE A 84 -8.58 1.98 8.90
C ILE A 84 -9.43 2.41 10.09
N ALA A 85 -9.20 3.61 10.65
CA ALA A 85 -10.01 4.12 11.75
C ALA A 85 -11.51 4.20 11.39
N ILE A 86 -11.85 4.64 10.16
CA ILE A 86 -13.23 4.69 9.66
C ILE A 86 -13.82 3.28 9.51
N VAL A 87 -13.09 2.34 8.88
CA VAL A 87 -13.55 0.95 8.66
C VAL A 87 -13.81 0.23 9.98
N PHE A 88 -12.99 0.45 11.00
CA PHE A 88 -13.17 -0.23 12.29
C PHE A 88 -13.99 0.59 13.30
N SER A 89 -14.44 1.81 12.94
CA SER A 89 -15.13 2.74 13.84
C SER A 89 -16.34 2.12 14.55
N GLU A 90 -17.14 1.31 13.84
CA GLU A 90 -18.32 0.65 14.41
C GLU A 90 -17.96 -0.50 15.36
N HIS A 91 -16.77 -1.09 15.21
CA HIS A 91 -16.28 -2.20 16.04
C HIS A 91 -15.50 -1.73 17.29
N LEU A 92 -15.28 -0.41 17.44
CA LEU A 92 -14.65 0.19 18.61
C LEU A 92 -15.60 0.36 19.81
N HIS A 93 -16.89 0.03 19.65
CA HIS A 93 -17.84 0.09 20.74
C HIS A 93 -17.60 -1.05 21.76
N PRO A 94 -17.74 -0.82 23.09
CA PRO A 94 -17.41 -1.82 24.11
C PRO A 94 -18.24 -3.11 24.07
N GLN A 95 -19.32 -3.15 23.29
CA GLN A 95 -20.26 -4.28 23.20
C GLN A 95 -20.14 -5.08 21.90
N SER A 96 -19.21 -4.71 21.00
CA SER A 96 -18.96 -5.43 19.75
C SER A 96 -17.67 -6.23 19.82
N ASP A 97 -17.69 -7.47 19.33
CA ASP A 97 -16.47 -8.26 19.15
C ASP A 97 -15.60 -7.62 18.06
N PHE A 98 -14.33 -7.36 18.39
CA PHE A 98 -13.40 -6.71 17.47
C PHE A 98 -12.78 -7.74 16.50
N PRO A 99 -12.87 -7.53 15.16
CA PRO A 99 -12.32 -8.46 14.19
C PRO A 99 -10.79 -8.32 14.05
N HIS A 100 -10.05 -8.91 15.00
CA HIS A 100 -8.58 -8.84 15.08
C HIS A 100 -7.87 -9.33 13.81
N ASN A 101 -8.33 -10.42 13.19
CA ASN A 101 -7.67 -11.00 12.01
C ASN A 101 -7.64 -10.00 10.85
N LYS A 102 -8.76 -9.33 10.58
CA LYS A 102 -8.87 -8.31 9.53
C LYS A 102 -8.08 -7.06 9.85
N PHE A 103 -8.07 -6.63 11.11
CA PHE A 103 -7.28 -5.48 11.50
C PHE A 103 -5.77 -5.72 11.32
N ILE A 104 -5.28 -6.90 11.71
CA ILE A 104 -3.88 -7.30 11.55
C ILE A 104 -3.49 -7.37 10.06
N GLU A 105 -4.38 -7.84 9.18
CA GLU A 105 -4.15 -7.81 7.73
C GLU A 105 -3.92 -6.39 7.19
N TYR A 106 -4.76 -5.42 7.58
CA TYR A 106 -4.59 -4.03 7.17
C TYR A 106 -3.30 -3.41 7.69
N LEU A 107 -2.95 -3.68 8.95
CA LEU A 107 -1.70 -3.19 9.55
C LEU A 107 -0.46 -3.79 8.87
N ALA A 108 -0.48 -5.08 8.55
CA ALA A 108 0.63 -5.73 7.86
C ALA A 108 0.82 -5.23 6.44
N ALA A 109 -0.28 -5.00 5.72
CA ALA A 109 -0.24 -4.38 4.40
C ALA A 109 0.35 -2.96 4.47
N LEU A 110 -0.08 -2.13 5.43
CA LEU A 110 0.48 -0.79 5.60
C LEU A 110 1.94 -0.80 6.03
N LEU A 111 2.33 -1.71 6.92
CA LEU A 111 3.72 -1.85 7.33
C LEU A 111 4.61 -2.22 6.14
N SER A 112 4.15 -3.15 5.30
CA SER A 112 4.87 -3.54 4.08
C SER A 112 5.03 -2.36 3.11
N ILE A 113 3.96 -1.59 2.88
CA ILE A 113 4.02 -0.39 2.02
C ILE A 113 4.95 0.67 2.63
N CYS A 114 4.85 0.91 3.94
CA CYS A 114 5.71 1.86 4.66
C CYS A 114 7.19 1.48 4.54
N CYS A 115 7.53 0.21 4.75
CA CYS A 115 8.89 -0.29 4.56
C CYS A 115 9.37 -0.08 3.12
N MET A 116 8.54 -0.36 2.11
CA MET A 116 8.92 -0.16 0.70
C MET A 116 9.12 1.33 0.36
N VAL A 117 8.29 2.23 0.91
CA VAL A 117 8.43 3.69 0.72
C VAL A 117 9.71 4.20 1.35
N LEU A 118 10.02 3.79 2.59
CA LEU A 118 11.25 4.19 3.29
C LEU A 118 12.50 3.65 2.57
N LEU A 119 12.48 2.38 2.15
CA LEU A 119 13.60 1.78 1.43
C LEU A 119 13.76 2.35 0.01
N GLY A 120 12.67 2.68 -0.67
CA GLY A 120 12.71 3.38 -1.97
C GLY A 120 13.31 4.76 -1.85
N PHE A 121 12.91 5.54 -0.83
CA PHE A 121 13.54 6.83 -0.55
C PHE A 121 15.00 6.68 -0.15
N ALA A 122 15.35 5.68 0.66
CA ALA A 122 16.74 5.42 1.04
C ALA A 122 17.61 4.98 -0.16
N ASP A 123 17.07 4.20 -1.11
CA ASP A 123 17.76 3.82 -2.34
C ASP A 123 18.08 5.04 -3.20
N ASP A 124 17.12 5.98 -3.31
CA ASP A 124 17.33 7.23 -4.04
C ASP A 124 18.40 8.13 -3.38
N VAL A 125 18.48 8.15 -2.04
CA VAL A 125 19.44 8.99 -1.30
C VAL A 125 20.84 8.38 -1.25
N LEU A 126 20.95 7.05 -1.16
CA LEU A 126 22.21 6.34 -0.91
C LEU A 126 22.84 5.74 -2.17
N ASP A 127 22.18 5.81 -3.31
CA ASP A 127 22.63 5.22 -4.59
C ASP A 127 23.12 3.77 -4.41
N LEU A 128 22.23 2.89 -3.93
CA LEU A 128 22.61 1.52 -3.59
C LEU A 128 22.98 0.68 -4.84
N ARG A 129 23.78 -0.36 -4.62
CA ARG A 129 24.17 -1.31 -5.67
C ARG A 129 22.96 -2.13 -6.16
N TRP A 130 22.97 -2.51 -7.43
CA TRP A 130 21.87 -3.23 -8.09
C TRP A 130 21.37 -4.50 -7.36
N ILE A 131 22.27 -5.26 -6.71
CA ILE A 131 21.88 -6.46 -5.95
C ILE A 131 21.00 -6.11 -4.75
N VAL A 132 21.34 -5.01 -4.06
CA VAL A 132 20.58 -4.55 -2.90
C VAL A 132 19.20 -4.09 -3.37
N LYS A 133 19.09 -3.42 -4.52
CA LYS A 133 17.80 -3.01 -5.11
C LYS A 133 16.86 -4.19 -5.35
N LEU A 134 17.38 -5.37 -5.67
CA LEU A 134 16.58 -6.61 -5.78
C LEU A 134 16.18 -7.20 -4.42
N LEU A 135 16.96 -6.93 -3.35
CA LEU A 135 16.70 -7.42 -2.00
C LEU A 135 15.71 -6.54 -1.22
N LEU A 136 15.66 -5.23 -1.49
CA LEU A 136 14.76 -4.29 -0.78
C LEU A 136 13.29 -4.74 -0.78
N PRO A 137 12.71 -5.17 -1.94
CA PRO A 137 11.32 -5.63 -1.97
C PRO A 137 11.10 -6.91 -1.19
N LEU A 138 12.10 -7.81 -1.11
CA LEU A 138 12.00 -9.04 -0.33
C LEU A 138 11.82 -8.70 1.15
N ILE A 139 12.69 -7.83 1.69
CA ILE A 139 12.62 -7.39 3.09
C ILE A 139 11.30 -6.65 3.35
N ALA A 140 10.88 -5.78 2.44
CA ALA A 140 9.63 -5.02 2.58
C ALA A 140 8.38 -5.93 2.56
N SER A 141 8.42 -7.08 1.89
CA SER A 141 7.30 -8.02 1.81
C SER A 141 7.14 -8.94 3.04
N LEU A 142 8.15 -9.02 3.92
CA LEU A 142 8.14 -9.92 5.09
C LEU A 142 6.94 -9.73 6.04
N PRO A 143 6.50 -8.49 6.39
CA PRO A 143 5.35 -8.30 7.27
C PRO A 143 4.07 -8.93 6.72
N LEU A 144 3.87 -8.81 5.40
CA LEU A 144 2.72 -9.38 4.72
C LEU A 144 2.79 -10.91 4.74
N LEU A 145 3.99 -11.47 4.52
CA LEU A 145 4.23 -12.91 4.53
C LEU A 145 3.93 -13.54 5.91
N LEU A 146 4.39 -12.89 6.99
CA LEU A 146 4.18 -13.37 8.36
C LEU A 146 2.69 -13.41 8.72
N VAL A 147 1.93 -12.38 8.36
CA VAL A 147 0.49 -12.35 8.61
C VAL A 147 -0.28 -13.33 7.74
N TYR A 148 0.14 -13.52 6.49
CA TYR A 148 -0.44 -14.55 5.64
C TYR A 148 -0.28 -15.94 6.26
N PHE A 149 0.93 -16.25 6.74
CA PHE A 149 1.22 -17.51 7.41
C PHE A 149 0.41 -17.70 8.69
N ALA A 150 0.27 -16.64 9.50
CA ALA A 150 -0.46 -16.71 10.77
C ALA A 150 -1.99 -16.84 10.60
N ASN A 151 -2.57 -16.26 9.54
CA ASN A 151 -4.03 -16.19 9.39
C ASN A 151 -4.62 -17.24 8.43
N TYR A 152 -3.97 -17.52 7.30
CA TYR A 152 -4.61 -18.25 6.20
C TYR A 152 -4.15 -19.70 6.06
N HIS A 153 -2.95 -20.07 6.52
CA HIS A 153 -2.34 -21.42 6.48
C HIS A 153 -2.49 -22.21 5.15
N SER A 154 -2.94 -21.56 4.07
CA SER A 154 -3.28 -22.18 2.80
C SER A 154 -2.29 -21.71 1.75
N ILE A 155 -1.78 -22.65 0.98
CA ILE A 155 -0.77 -22.42 -0.07
C ILE A 155 -1.17 -23.16 -1.35
N THR A 156 -2.45 -23.52 -1.44
CA THR A 156 -3.02 -24.15 -2.62
C THR A 156 -3.32 -23.08 -3.65
N ILE A 157 -2.64 -23.15 -4.79
CA ILE A 157 -2.90 -22.25 -5.91
C ILE A 157 -3.76 -22.96 -6.97
N ILE A 158 -4.62 -22.19 -7.63
CA ILE A 158 -5.39 -22.66 -8.78
C ILE A 158 -4.57 -22.39 -10.03
N LEU A 159 -4.34 -23.43 -10.84
CA LEU A 159 -3.49 -23.30 -12.02
C LEU A 159 -4.22 -22.62 -13.19
N PRO A 160 -3.51 -21.79 -14.00
CA PRO A 160 -4.09 -21.16 -15.17
C PRO A 160 -4.36 -22.20 -16.27
N LYS A 161 -5.37 -21.91 -17.11
CA LYS A 161 -5.87 -22.84 -18.16
C LYS A 161 -4.78 -23.54 -19.01
N PRO A 162 -3.72 -22.87 -19.52
CA PRO A 162 -2.70 -23.56 -20.31
C PRO A 162 -1.89 -24.59 -19.51
N VAL A 163 -1.68 -24.37 -18.21
CA VAL A 163 -0.87 -25.24 -17.34
C VAL A 163 -1.69 -26.44 -16.84
N ARG A 164 -3.04 -26.34 -16.85
CA ARG A 164 -3.95 -27.45 -16.51
C ARG A 164 -3.86 -28.65 -17.44
N SER A 165 -3.28 -28.48 -18.63
CA SER A 165 -3.05 -29.61 -19.54
C SER A 165 -1.90 -30.51 -19.08
N ILE A 166 -1.04 -30.04 -18.17
CA ILE A 166 0.18 -30.74 -17.72
C ILE A 166 0.08 -31.08 -16.22
N LEU A 167 -0.55 -30.22 -15.41
CA LEU A 167 -0.76 -30.41 -13.97
C LEU A 167 -2.25 -30.42 -13.62
N ASP A 168 -2.59 -30.99 -12.47
CA ASP A 168 -3.94 -30.97 -11.89
C ASP A 168 -4.49 -29.55 -11.65
N HIS A 169 -5.81 -29.43 -11.50
CA HIS A 169 -6.49 -28.13 -11.37
C HIS A 169 -6.02 -27.31 -10.15
N GLN A 170 -5.66 -28.00 -9.06
CA GLN A 170 -5.17 -27.41 -7.82
C GLN A 170 -3.80 -28.00 -7.52
N TRP A 171 -2.85 -27.13 -7.20
CA TRP A 171 -1.51 -27.56 -6.84
C TRP A 171 -1.12 -26.97 -5.50
N ASN A 172 -0.65 -27.83 -4.60
CA ASN A 172 -0.12 -27.43 -3.31
C ASN A 172 1.39 -27.20 -3.44
N LEU A 173 1.84 -25.98 -3.19
CA LEU A 173 3.24 -25.56 -3.32
C LEU A 173 4.17 -26.18 -2.25
N GLY A 174 3.60 -26.83 -1.23
CA GLY A 174 4.39 -27.54 -0.22
C GLY A 174 4.86 -26.65 0.92
N ILE A 175 6.12 -26.18 0.90
CA ILE A 175 6.71 -25.42 2.01
C ILE A 175 6.85 -23.93 1.65
N LEU A 176 6.59 -23.11 2.66
CA LEU A 176 7.00 -21.71 2.75
C LEU A 176 7.83 -21.51 4.01
#